data_AF-A0A932FZT3-F1
#
_entry.id   AF-A0A932FZT3-F1
#
_cell.length_a   1.000
_cell.length_b   1.000
_cell.length_c   1.000
_cell.angle_alpha   90.00
_cell.angle_beta   90.00
_cell.angle_gamma   90.00
#
_symmetry.space_group_name_H-M   'P 1'
#
loop_
_entity.id
_entity.type
_entity.pdbx_description
1 polymer ?
#
loop_
_entity_poly.entity_id
_entity_poly.type
_entity_poly.pdbx_seq_one_letter_code
_entity_poly.pdbx_strand_id
1 'polypeptide(L)'
;MATRSCAHCGATLAATLRACPDCGVAVPGAPADDVPKQVPLPGDGARVLHTAVAIQALDLAQSFDEKFSDVLPGFRAELAKPGMSTAGGKQSRQHITLYGASAVSVVIGSFDRAASVVELRSYGHVSAAYRQRFGVAFPVREVAYKGFVVKVARYFHDDEIVVRVDVDPPGSPAAGRSDAASSPTWVWLVIVAFAVVVAAGAAILIFDPSR
;
A
#
# COMPACT_ATOMS: atom_id res chain seq x y z
N MET A 1 30.78 35.34 38.69
CA MET A 1 30.48 34.81 37.34
C MET A 1 31.17 33.46 37.22
N ALA A 2 30.44 32.36 37.03
CA ALA A 2 31.05 31.03 36.96
C ALA A 2 31.75 30.83 35.60
N THR A 3 33.03 30.48 35.63
CA THR A 3 33.86 30.16 34.46
C THR A 3 34.26 28.69 34.49
N ARG A 4 34.44 28.08 33.32
CA ARG A 4 34.87 26.68 33.15
C ARG A 4 35.96 26.59 32.11
N SER A 5 36.92 25.68 32.26
CA SER A 5 37.96 25.46 31.25
C SER A 5 37.48 24.50 30.17
N CYS A 6 37.87 24.74 28.92
CA CYS A 6 37.67 23.81 27.82
C CYS A 6 38.55 22.57 28.02
N ALA A 7 37.94 21.39 28.04
CA ALA A 7 38.68 20.13 28.19
C ALA A 7 39.62 19.83 27.00
N HIS A 8 39.44 20.49 25.85
CA HIS A 8 40.22 20.23 24.65
C HIS A 8 41.41 21.17 24.47
N CYS A 9 41.22 22.48 24.62
CA CYS A 9 42.28 23.49 24.42
C CYS A 9 42.71 24.23 25.70
N GLY A 10 42.06 23.98 26.84
CA GLY A 10 42.39 24.61 28.12
C GLY A 10 41.90 26.05 28.29
N ALA A 11 41.28 26.67 27.27
CA ALA A 11 40.78 28.04 27.35
C ALA A 11 39.69 28.21 28.42
N THR A 12 39.71 29.32 29.15
CA THR A 12 38.67 29.66 30.14
C THR A 12 37.44 30.27 29.46
N LEU A 13 36.29 29.63 29.63
CA LEU A 13 35.03 29.96 28.97
C LEU A 13 33.98 30.38 30.00
N ALA A 14 33.07 31.27 29.59
CA ALA A 14 31.84 31.52 30.33
C ALA A 14 30.96 30.26 30.30
N ALA A 15 30.34 29.92 31.44
CA ALA A 15 29.55 28.69 31.58
C ALA A 15 28.35 28.60 30.61
N THR A 16 27.91 29.70 30.02
CA THR A 16 26.78 29.79 29.08
C THR A 16 27.13 29.47 27.63
N LEU A 17 28.41 29.37 27.27
CA LEU A 17 28.82 29.11 25.88
C LEU A 17 28.64 27.63 25.51
N ARG A 18 27.94 27.38 24.40
CA ARG A 18 27.68 26.03 23.83
C ARG A 18 28.87 25.47 23.04
N ALA A 19 29.74 26.33 22.52
CA ALA A 19 30.95 25.95 21.80
C ALA A 19 32.12 26.86 22.19
N CYS A 20 33.34 26.31 22.19
CA CYS A 20 34.54 27.08 22.44
C CYS A 20 34.88 27.95 21.22
N PRO A 21 35.02 29.27 21.34
CA PRO A 21 35.35 30.14 20.22
C PRO A 21 36.78 29.92 19.70
N ASP A 22 37.69 29.40 20.52
CA ASP A 22 39.09 29.19 20.12
C ASP A 22 39.31 27.90 19.31
N CYS A 23 38.61 26.82 19.66
CA CYS A 23 38.82 25.51 19.01
C CYS A 23 37.58 24.95 18.31
N GLY A 24 36.43 25.62 18.40
CA GLY A 24 35.18 25.22 17.76
C GLY A 24 34.49 23.99 18.36
N VAL A 25 35.07 23.35 19.38
CA VAL A 25 34.51 22.13 19.98
C VAL A 25 33.31 22.45 20.85
N ALA A 26 32.22 21.70 20.64
CA ALA A 26 31.01 21.78 21.44
C ALA A 26 31.32 21.41 22.90
N VAL A 27 30.92 22.26 23.84
CA VAL A 27 31.18 22.02 25.26
C VAL A 27 30.05 21.18 25.84
N PRO A 28 30.32 19.94 26.31
CA PRO A 28 29.29 19.10 26.89
C PRO A 28 28.71 19.75 28.16
N GLY A 29 27.39 19.74 28.29
CA GLY A 29 26.68 20.32 29.44
C GLY A 29 26.18 21.75 29.25
N ALA A 30 25.94 22.21 28.02
CA ALA A 30 24.94 23.26 27.82
C ALA A 30 23.59 22.73 28.37
N PRO A 31 22.81 23.52 29.14
CA PRO A 31 21.52 23.07 29.61
C PRO A 31 20.70 22.68 28.38
N ALA A 32 20.26 21.42 28.36
CA ALA A 32 19.33 20.93 27.35
C ALA A 32 18.15 21.89 27.37
N ASP A 33 17.91 22.57 26.27
CA ASP A 33 16.68 23.33 26.10
C ASP A 33 15.52 22.38 26.43
N ASP A 34 14.62 22.83 27.30
CA ASP A 34 13.40 22.14 27.69
C ASP A 34 12.62 21.76 26.42
N VAL A 35 12.88 20.58 25.88
CA VAL A 35 11.91 19.90 25.03
C VAL A 35 10.81 19.50 26.02
N PRO A 36 9.61 20.10 25.95
CA PRO A 36 8.54 19.67 26.82
C PRO A 36 8.32 18.18 26.57
N LYS A 37 8.61 17.36 27.58
CA LYS A 37 8.19 15.96 27.60
C LYS A 37 6.68 15.98 27.48
N GLN A 38 6.19 15.69 26.28
CA GLN A 38 4.77 15.53 26.03
C GLN A 38 4.29 14.42 26.95
N VAL A 39 3.45 14.77 27.92
CA VAL A 39 2.70 13.82 28.73
C VAL A 39 1.74 13.14 27.76
N PRO A 40 1.82 11.80 27.56
CA PRO A 40 0.89 11.11 26.68
C PRO A 40 -0.53 11.27 27.24
N LEU A 41 -1.42 11.86 26.45
CA LEU A 41 -2.85 11.91 26.77
C LEU A 41 -3.44 10.49 26.58
N PRO A 42 -4.37 10.06 27.44
CA PRO A 42 -5.03 8.77 27.29
C PRO A 42 -5.88 8.80 26.01
N GLY A 43 -5.31 8.25 24.92
CA GLY A 43 -5.85 8.32 23.56
C GLY A 43 -4.79 8.35 22.45
N ASP A 44 -3.52 8.61 22.79
CA ASP A 44 -2.45 8.86 21.81
C ASP A 44 -1.90 7.61 21.11
N GLY A 45 -2.12 6.41 21.65
CA GLY A 45 -1.65 5.17 21.01
C GLY A 45 -2.20 4.98 19.59
N ALA A 46 -3.51 5.23 19.40
CA ALA A 46 -4.14 5.12 18.08
C ALA A 46 -3.63 6.21 17.10
N ARG A 47 -3.47 7.45 17.57
CA ARG A 47 -2.94 8.55 16.73
C ARG A 47 -1.50 8.30 16.30
N VAL A 48 -0.64 7.85 17.21
CA VAL A 48 0.75 7.50 16.91
C VAL A 48 0.83 6.34 15.90
N LEU A 49 -0.01 5.31 16.05
CA LEU A 49 -0.12 4.21 15.08
C LEU A 49 -0.58 4.69 13.70
N HIS A 50 -1.59 5.57 13.63
CA HIS A 50 -2.05 6.14 12.36
C HIS A 50 -0.96 6.95 11.66
N THR A 51 -0.18 7.75 12.42
CA THR A 51 0.95 8.51 11.86
C THR A 51 2.07 7.59 11.40
N ALA A 52 2.43 6.55 12.17
CA ALA A 52 3.48 5.60 11.79
C ALA A 52 3.11 4.80 10.52
N VAL A 53 1.85 4.36 10.40
CA VAL A 53 1.33 3.73 9.19
C VAL A 53 1.35 4.71 8.02
N ALA A 54 0.92 5.96 8.20
CA ALA A 54 0.95 6.95 7.12
C ALA A 54 2.38 7.23 6.61
N ILE A 55 3.37 7.33 7.51
CA ILE A 55 4.78 7.54 7.15
C ILE A 55 5.33 6.37 6.33
N GLN A 56 5.15 5.13 6.81
CA GLN A 56 5.64 3.95 6.09
C GLN A 56 4.98 3.77 4.71
N ALA A 57 3.71 4.18 4.54
CA ALA A 57 3.06 4.14 3.24
C ALA A 57 3.62 5.21 2.29
N LEU A 58 4.02 6.36 2.83
CA LEU A 58 4.65 7.42 2.05
C LEU A 58 6.03 6.96 1.54
N ASP A 59 6.83 6.33 2.41
CA ASP A 59 8.15 5.79 2.05
C ASP A 59 8.05 4.70 0.96
N LEU A 60 7.05 3.81 1.08
CA LEU A 60 6.78 2.80 0.06
C LEU A 60 6.36 3.41 -1.28
N ALA A 61 5.51 4.45 -1.24
CA ALA A 61 5.10 5.14 -2.46
C ALA A 61 6.27 5.87 -3.13
N GLN A 62 7.12 6.56 -2.36
CA GLN A 62 8.28 7.26 -2.90
C GLN A 62 9.29 6.30 -3.55
N SER A 63 9.64 5.21 -2.86
CA SER A 63 10.55 4.19 -3.40
C SER A 63 10.00 3.50 -4.64
N PHE A 64 8.68 3.27 -4.70
CA PHE A 64 8.01 2.76 -5.89
C PHE A 64 8.09 3.77 -7.04
N ASP A 65 7.70 5.02 -6.82
CA ASP A 65 7.68 6.06 -7.84
C ASP A 65 9.08 6.28 -8.46
N GLU A 66 10.13 6.30 -7.63
CA GLU A 66 11.52 6.41 -8.09
C GLU A 66 11.92 5.23 -8.97
N LYS A 67 11.64 3.99 -8.51
CA LYS A 67 12.02 2.76 -9.21
C LYS A 67 11.24 2.56 -10.51
N PHE A 68 10.01 3.07 -10.60
CA PHE A 68 9.10 2.83 -11.72
C PHE A 68 8.74 4.08 -12.55
N SER A 69 9.59 5.11 -12.51
CA SER A 69 9.39 6.39 -13.22
C SER A 69 9.58 6.33 -14.75
N ASP A 70 10.44 5.45 -15.27
CA ASP A 70 10.79 5.40 -16.72
C ASP A 70 10.81 3.97 -17.30
N VAL A 71 9.93 3.09 -16.81
CA VAL A 71 9.96 1.66 -17.16
C VAL A 71 9.13 1.33 -18.40
N LEU A 72 8.23 2.24 -18.79
CA LEU A 72 7.36 2.12 -19.94
C LEU A 72 7.48 3.38 -20.79
N PRO A 73 7.62 3.28 -22.13
CA PRO A 73 7.81 4.45 -22.97
C PRO A 73 6.67 5.46 -22.83
N GLY A 74 6.97 6.65 -22.31
CA GLY A 74 5.98 7.71 -22.14
C GLY A 74 4.99 7.51 -20.98
N PHE A 75 5.22 6.52 -20.10
CA PHE A 75 4.43 6.27 -18.91
C PHE A 75 5.30 6.15 -17.66
N ARG A 76 4.84 6.78 -16.58
CA ARG A 76 5.37 6.60 -15.22
C ARG A 76 4.35 5.85 -14.37
N ALA A 77 4.80 4.90 -13.56
CA ALA A 77 3.93 4.25 -12.59
C ALA A 77 4.01 5.01 -11.26
N GLU A 78 2.85 5.28 -10.64
CA GLU A 78 2.79 5.87 -9.31
C GLU A 78 1.90 5.01 -8.39
N LEU A 79 2.30 4.93 -7.12
CA LEU A 79 1.49 4.34 -6.06
C LEU A 79 0.75 5.46 -5.30
N ALA A 80 -0.58 5.39 -5.26
CA ALA A 80 -1.39 6.42 -4.63
C ALA A 80 -1.08 6.54 -3.13
N LYS A 81 -0.62 7.72 -2.71
CA LYS A 81 -0.33 8.03 -1.30
C LYS A 81 -1.63 8.03 -0.48
N PRO A 82 -1.67 7.39 0.70
CA PRO A 82 -2.86 7.44 1.55
C PRO A 82 -3.11 8.86 2.04
N GLY A 83 -4.36 9.33 1.93
CA GLY A 83 -4.76 10.64 2.43
C GLY A 83 -4.72 10.73 3.96
N MET A 84 -4.60 11.94 4.50
CA MET A 84 -4.48 12.25 5.93
C MET A 84 -5.76 11.95 6.75
N SER A 85 -6.84 11.51 6.09
CA SER A 85 -8.12 11.21 6.72
C SER A 85 -8.66 9.88 6.22
N THR A 86 -8.15 8.80 6.80
CA THR A 86 -8.80 7.49 6.70
C THR A 86 -9.87 7.45 7.77
N ALA A 87 -11.15 7.48 7.39
CA ALA A 87 -12.26 7.21 8.29
C ALA A 87 -12.14 5.77 8.85
N GLY A 88 -11.32 5.59 9.89
CA GLY A 88 -11.18 4.35 10.66
C GLY A 88 -10.53 3.17 9.94
N GLY A 89 -9.43 3.35 9.19
CA GLY A 89 -8.56 2.26 8.74
C GLY A 89 -9.17 1.18 7.81
N LYS A 90 -10.46 1.30 7.46
CA LYS A 90 -11.24 0.28 6.73
C LYS A 90 -11.05 0.28 5.21
N GLN A 91 -10.29 1.22 4.65
CA GLN A 91 -10.06 1.36 3.21
C GLN A 91 -8.61 1.82 2.96
N SER A 92 -7.63 1.00 3.31
CA SER A 92 -6.19 1.27 3.07
C SER A 92 -5.70 0.73 1.73
N ARG A 93 -6.59 0.56 0.74
CA ARG A 93 -6.22 0.12 -0.61
C ARG A 93 -5.65 1.31 -1.38
N GLN A 94 -4.38 1.20 -1.78
CA GLN A 94 -3.67 2.19 -2.58
C GLN A 94 -3.67 1.75 -4.04
N HIS A 95 -4.07 2.63 -4.96
CA HIS A 95 -4.09 2.30 -6.38
C HIS A 95 -2.72 2.46 -7.01
N ILE A 96 -2.34 1.51 -7.87
CA ILE A 96 -1.17 1.63 -8.74
C ILE A 96 -1.68 2.15 -10.09
N THR A 97 -1.17 3.30 -10.52
CA THR A 97 -1.67 4.02 -11.70
C THR A 97 -0.53 4.31 -12.66
N LEU A 98 -0.73 4.05 -13.95
CA LEU A 98 0.16 4.52 -15.01
C LEU A 98 -0.29 5.90 -15.48
N TYR A 99 0.61 6.87 -15.44
CA TYR A 99 0.41 8.22 -15.94
C TYR A 99 1.19 8.44 -17.23
N GLY A 100 0.49 8.83 -18.30
CA GLY A 100 1.07 9.17 -19.59
C GLY A 100 1.36 10.67 -19.75
N ALA A 101 1.99 11.03 -20.87
CA ALA A 101 2.45 12.39 -21.19
C ALA A 101 1.33 13.46 -21.39
N SER A 102 0.04 13.14 -21.22
CA SER A 102 -1.08 14.03 -21.56
C SER A 102 -2.25 13.99 -20.57
N ALA A 103 -1.96 13.97 -19.26
CA ALA A 103 -2.97 13.82 -18.19
C ALA A 103 -3.83 12.53 -18.30
N VAL A 104 -3.39 11.60 -19.14
CA VAL A 104 -3.98 10.28 -19.30
C VAL A 104 -3.50 9.41 -18.15
N SER A 105 -4.43 8.79 -17.44
CA SER A 105 -4.11 7.82 -16.40
C SER A 105 -4.94 6.54 -16.53
N VAL A 106 -4.32 5.42 -16.21
CA VAL A 106 -5.01 4.12 -16.14
C VAL A 106 -4.56 3.35 -14.89
N VAL A 107 -5.54 2.89 -14.12
CA VAL A 107 -5.29 2.06 -12.94
C VAL A 107 -4.91 0.67 -13.40
N ILE A 108 -3.74 0.22 -12.97
CA ILE A 108 -3.15 -1.09 -13.33
C ILE A 108 -3.15 -2.08 -12.17
N GLY A 109 -3.51 -1.62 -10.97
CA GLY A 109 -3.57 -2.50 -9.81
C GLY A 109 -3.97 -1.77 -8.54
N SER A 110 -3.97 -2.51 -7.44
CA SER A 110 -4.14 -1.98 -6.10
C SER A 110 -3.31 -2.77 -5.11
N PHE A 111 -2.71 -2.07 -4.17
CA PHE A 111 -2.04 -2.64 -3.01
C PHE A 111 -2.95 -2.51 -1.78
N ASP A 112 -3.33 -3.64 -1.19
CA ASP A 112 -3.96 -3.69 0.12
C ASP A 112 -2.89 -3.92 1.19
N ARG A 113 -2.65 -2.88 1.97
CA ARG A 113 -1.64 -2.93 3.02
C ARG A 113 -2.06 -3.78 4.22
N ALA A 114 -3.34 -3.83 4.55
CA ALA A 114 -3.81 -4.60 5.71
C ALA A 114 -3.70 -6.11 5.44
N ALA A 115 -3.92 -6.51 4.19
CA ALA A 115 -3.80 -7.90 3.76
C ALA A 115 -2.37 -8.27 3.31
N SER A 116 -1.46 -7.28 3.14
CA SER A 116 -0.19 -7.45 2.43
C SER A 116 -0.37 -8.17 1.08
N VAL A 117 -1.36 -7.72 0.31
CA VAL A 117 -1.66 -8.25 -1.02
C VAL A 117 -1.59 -7.15 -2.05
N VAL A 118 -0.87 -7.38 -3.15
CA VAL A 118 -0.94 -6.55 -4.35
C VAL A 118 -1.71 -7.28 -5.44
N GLU A 119 -2.71 -6.61 -6.00
CA GLU A 119 -3.49 -7.07 -7.15
C GLU A 119 -3.06 -6.29 -8.39
N LEU A 120 -2.50 -6.97 -9.38
CA LEU A 120 -2.09 -6.39 -10.66
C LEU A 120 -3.02 -6.89 -11.76
N ARG A 121 -3.45 -5.97 -12.63
CA ARG A 121 -4.36 -6.26 -13.73
C ARG A 121 -3.59 -6.83 -14.92
N SER A 122 -4.27 -7.67 -15.69
CA SER A 122 -3.78 -8.17 -16.97
C SER A 122 -3.67 -7.07 -18.03
N TYR A 123 -2.93 -7.34 -19.11
CA TYR A 123 -2.89 -6.45 -20.27
C TYR A 123 -4.27 -6.31 -20.94
N GLY A 124 -5.04 -7.40 -21.06
CA GLY A 124 -6.37 -7.36 -21.67
C GLY A 124 -7.29 -6.41 -20.90
N HIS A 125 -7.30 -6.51 -19.57
CA HIS A 125 -8.10 -5.64 -18.72
C HIS A 125 -7.68 -4.16 -18.83
N VAL A 126 -6.38 -3.87 -18.76
CA VAL A 126 -5.87 -2.50 -18.82
C VAL A 126 -6.09 -1.89 -20.21
N SER A 127 -5.84 -2.65 -21.27
CA SER A 127 -6.03 -2.17 -22.64
C SER A 127 -7.50 -1.94 -22.99
N ALA A 128 -8.41 -2.78 -22.48
CA ALA A 128 -9.85 -2.58 -22.59
C ALA A 128 -10.30 -1.34 -21.82
N ALA A 129 -9.88 -1.18 -20.56
CA ALA A 129 -10.21 -0.01 -19.74
C ALA A 129 -9.69 1.30 -20.36
N TYR A 130 -8.46 1.28 -20.90
CA TYR A 130 -7.87 2.43 -21.58
C TYR A 130 -8.66 2.79 -22.85
N ARG A 131 -9.01 1.79 -23.67
CA ARG A 131 -9.80 2.02 -24.89
C ARG A 131 -11.20 2.54 -24.58
N GLN A 132 -11.85 2.01 -23.55
CA GLN A 132 -13.16 2.49 -23.11
C GLN A 132 -13.11 3.95 -22.66
N ARG A 133 -12.03 4.36 -21.98
CA ARG A 133 -11.89 5.71 -21.44
C ARG A 133 -11.46 6.74 -22.48
N PHE A 134 -10.54 6.38 -23.37
CA PHE A 134 -9.89 7.33 -24.28
C PHE A 134 -10.23 7.11 -25.75
N GLY A 135 -11.00 6.07 -26.09
CA GLY A 135 -11.39 5.76 -27.47
C GLY A 135 -10.26 5.28 -28.38
N VAL A 136 -9.04 5.15 -27.86
CA VAL A 136 -7.82 4.78 -28.60
C VAL A 136 -7.20 3.51 -28.05
N ALA A 137 -6.40 2.82 -28.86
CA ALA A 137 -5.63 1.67 -28.40
C ALA A 137 -4.63 2.08 -27.31
N PHE A 138 -4.39 1.19 -26.36
CA PHE A 138 -3.39 1.40 -25.32
C PHE A 138 -1.99 1.46 -25.96
N PRO A 139 -1.24 2.58 -25.82
CA PRO A 139 0.00 2.81 -26.55
C PRO A 139 1.22 2.10 -25.92
N VAL A 140 0.99 0.99 -25.19
CA VAL A 140 2.04 0.14 -24.63
C VAL A 140 1.89 -1.25 -25.24
N ARG A 141 2.99 -1.82 -25.75
CA ARG A 141 2.98 -3.19 -26.28
C ARG A 141 2.77 -4.20 -25.14
N GLU A 142 2.00 -5.25 -25.40
CA GLU A 142 1.71 -6.31 -24.43
C GLU A 142 2.97 -6.92 -23.81
N VAL A 143 4.01 -7.19 -24.62
CA VAL A 143 5.28 -7.74 -24.14
C VAL A 143 5.97 -6.80 -23.14
N ALA A 144 5.95 -5.48 -23.41
CA ALA A 144 6.52 -4.49 -22.51
C ALA A 144 5.72 -4.41 -21.20
N TYR A 145 4.39 -4.45 -21.30
CA TYR A 145 3.51 -4.46 -20.13
C TYR A 145 3.71 -5.70 -19.26
N LYS A 146 3.76 -6.90 -19.85
CA LYS A 146 4.03 -8.15 -19.11
C LYS A 146 5.40 -8.10 -18.41
N GLY A 147 6.43 -7.62 -19.10
CA GLY A 147 7.76 -7.44 -18.51
C GLY A 147 7.74 -6.44 -17.35
N PHE A 148 6.97 -5.36 -17.46
CA PHE A 148 6.75 -4.41 -16.38
C PHE A 148 6.02 -5.04 -15.18
N VAL A 149 4.94 -5.79 -15.40
CA VAL A 149 4.20 -6.50 -14.34
C VAL A 149 5.11 -7.47 -13.58
N VAL A 150 5.99 -8.19 -14.28
CA VAL A 150 6.98 -9.08 -13.63
C VAL A 150 7.95 -8.30 -12.73
N LYS A 151 8.40 -7.11 -13.17
CA LYS A 151 9.27 -6.25 -12.34
C LYS A 151 8.56 -5.73 -11.11
N VAL A 152 7.29 -5.32 -11.24
CA VAL A 152 6.45 -4.88 -10.12
C VAL A 152 6.18 -6.02 -9.15
N ALA A 153 5.84 -7.21 -9.67
CA ALA A 153 5.64 -8.39 -8.85
C ALA A 153 6.90 -8.77 -8.06
N ARG A 154 8.08 -8.72 -8.71
CA ARG A 154 9.35 -8.97 -8.02
C ARG A 154 9.61 -7.94 -6.91
N TYR A 155 9.36 -6.66 -7.18
CA TYR A 155 9.54 -5.60 -6.18
C TYR A 155 8.74 -5.88 -4.89
N PHE A 156 7.46 -6.21 -5.02
CA PHE A 156 6.64 -6.53 -3.85
C PHE A 156 6.99 -7.90 -3.22
N HIS A 157 7.43 -8.87 -4.02
CA HIS A 157 7.88 -10.17 -3.50
C HIS A 157 9.14 -10.04 -2.63
N ASP A 158 10.06 -9.14 -2.98
CA ASP A 158 11.28 -8.87 -2.19
C ASP A 158 10.93 -8.34 -0.78
N ASP A 159 9.74 -7.76 -0.61
CA ASP A 159 9.19 -7.24 0.67
C ASP A 159 8.21 -8.23 1.35
N GLU A 160 8.22 -9.52 0.98
CA GLU A 160 7.32 -10.58 1.50
C GLU A 160 5.81 -10.32 1.26
N ILE A 161 5.44 -9.48 0.28
CA ILE A 161 4.05 -9.17 -0.06
C ILE A 161 3.50 -10.19 -1.07
N VAL A 162 2.26 -10.66 -0.85
CA VAL A 162 1.60 -11.62 -1.73
C VAL A 162 1.16 -10.93 -3.01
N VAL A 163 1.64 -11.39 -4.16
CA VAL A 163 1.28 -10.84 -5.48
C VAL A 163 0.20 -11.69 -6.15
N ARG A 164 -0.91 -11.07 -6.50
CA ARG A 164 -1.98 -11.63 -7.33
C ARG A 164 -2.01 -10.90 -8.65
N VAL A 165 -1.72 -11.61 -9.73
CA VAL A 165 -1.91 -11.07 -11.09
C VAL A 165 -3.22 -11.64 -11.60
N ASP A 166 -4.18 -10.76 -11.90
CA ASP A 166 -5.40 -11.16 -12.58
C ASP A 166 -5.01 -11.79 -13.91
N VAL A 167 -5.42 -13.05 -14.11
CA VAL A 167 -5.27 -13.74 -15.38
C VAL A 167 -6.51 -13.40 -16.20
N ASP A 168 -6.33 -12.81 -17.39
CA ASP A 168 -7.43 -12.71 -18.35
C ASP A 168 -8.01 -14.12 -18.54
N PRO A 169 -9.35 -14.30 -18.47
CA PRO A 169 -9.93 -15.61 -18.77
C PRO A 169 -9.42 -16.08 -20.14
N PRO A 170 -8.87 -17.31 -20.25
CA PRO A 170 -8.21 -17.75 -21.47
C PRO A 170 -9.22 -17.80 -22.61
N GLY A 171 -9.07 -16.86 -23.55
CA GLY A 171 -9.82 -16.79 -24.81
C GLY A 171 -11.11 -15.97 -24.71
N SER A 172 -11.07 -14.74 -25.21
CA SER A 172 -12.28 -14.10 -25.73
C SER A 172 -11.99 -13.56 -27.13
N PRO A 173 -12.50 -14.24 -28.19
CA PRO A 173 -12.65 -13.64 -29.50
C PRO A 173 -13.58 -12.42 -29.40
N ALA A 174 -13.40 -11.48 -30.32
CA ALA A 174 -14.10 -10.20 -30.36
C ALA A 174 -15.64 -10.31 -30.28
N ALA A 175 -16.23 -9.40 -29.50
CA ALA A 175 -17.58 -8.85 -29.62
C ALA A 175 -18.72 -9.81 -30.03
N GLY A 176 -19.53 -10.20 -29.06
CA GLY A 176 -20.85 -10.77 -29.35
C GLY A 176 -21.68 -11.00 -28.09
N ARG A 177 -22.59 -10.06 -27.81
CA ARG A 177 -23.81 -10.15 -26.99
C ARG A 177 -23.70 -10.61 -25.52
N SER A 178 -24.30 -9.78 -24.67
CA SER A 178 -24.82 -10.17 -23.37
C SER A 178 -25.62 -11.46 -23.45
N ASP A 179 -25.29 -12.45 -22.62
CA ASP A 179 -26.26 -13.35 -22.01
C ASP A 179 -25.69 -14.01 -20.75
N ALA A 180 -26.52 -13.97 -19.70
CA ALA A 180 -26.50 -14.79 -18.49
C ALA A 180 -25.20 -14.86 -17.66
N ALA A 181 -25.25 -14.20 -16.50
CA ALA A 181 -24.43 -14.50 -15.34
C ALA A 181 -24.51 -16.00 -15.01
N SER A 182 -23.47 -16.75 -15.38
CA SER A 182 -23.24 -18.10 -14.89
C SER A 182 -22.76 -18.00 -13.45
N SER A 183 -23.73 -17.91 -12.53
CA SER A 183 -23.47 -18.23 -11.13
C SER A 183 -22.83 -19.63 -11.09
N PRO A 184 -21.68 -19.81 -10.43
CA PRO A 184 -21.04 -21.11 -10.44
C PRO A 184 -21.99 -22.12 -9.80
N THR A 185 -22.46 -23.09 -10.58
CA THR A 185 -23.40 -24.15 -10.17
C THR A 185 -22.93 -24.91 -8.93
N TRP A 186 -21.63 -24.87 -8.63
CA TRP A 186 -21.07 -25.44 -7.40
C TRP A 186 -21.49 -24.69 -6.13
N VAL A 187 -21.77 -23.38 -6.19
CA VAL A 187 -22.25 -22.60 -5.04
C VAL A 187 -23.66 -23.06 -4.63
N TRP A 188 -24.53 -23.34 -5.61
CA TRP A 188 -25.85 -23.92 -5.34
C TRP A 188 -25.77 -25.34 -4.77
N LEU A 189 -24.83 -26.17 -5.23
CA LEU A 189 -24.63 -27.51 -4.65
C LEU A 189 -24.16 -27.44 -3.19
N VAL A 190 -23.30 -26.49 -2.83
CA VAL A 190 -22.88 -26.29 -1.43
C VAL A 190 -24.04 -25.81 -0.56
N ILE A 191 -24.86 -24.88 -1.04
CA ILE A 191 -26.03 -24.38 -0.30
C ILE A 191 -27.06 -25.49 -0.10
N VAL A 192 -27.37 -26.28 -1.14
CA VAL A 192 -28.34 -27.39 -1.05
C VAL A 192 -27.80 -28.49 -0.13
N ALA A 193 -26.53 -28.87 -0.23
CA ALA A 193 -25.93 -29.86 0.66
C ALA A 193 -25.96 -29.40 2.13
N PHE A 194 -25.66 -28.14 2.40
CA PHE A 194 -25.71 -27.58 3.76
C PHE A 194 -27.15 -27.57 4.31
N ALA A 195 -28.14 -27.19 3.50
CA ALA A 195 -29.55 -27.21 3.90
C ALA A 195 -30.04 -28.64 4.22
N VAL A 196 -29.63 -29.64 3.45
CA VAL A 196 -29.98 -31.06 3.70
C VAL A 196 -29.34 -31.57 5.00
N VAL A 197 -28.08 -31.21 5.26
CA VAL A 197 -27.39 -31.60 6.52
C VAL A 197 -28.04 -30.95 7.74
N VAL A 198 -28.42 -29.67 7.65
CA VAL A 198 -29.12 -28.98 8.74
C VAL A 198 -30.52 -29.56 8.97
N ALA A 199 -31.27 -29.86 7.91
CA ALA A 199 -32.59 -30.48 8.03
C ALA A 199 -32.52 -31.90 8.60
N ALA A 200 -31.54 -32.71 8.17
CA ALA A 200 -31.31 -34.06 8.72
C ALA A 200 -30.86 -34.00 10.19
N GLY A 201 -29.97 -33.06 10.54
CA GLY A 201 -29.54 -32.85 11.92
C GLY A 201 -30.68 -32.40 12.85
N ALA A 202 -31.58 -31.54 12.37
CA ALA A 202 -32.75 -31.12 13.13
C ALA A 202 -33.78 -32.26 13.29
N ALA A 203 -33.98 -33.10 12.27
CA ALA A 203 -34.88 -34.25 12.35
C ALA A 203 -34.36 -35.31 13.35
N ILE A 204 -33.05 -35.54 13.42
CA ILE A 204 -32.44 -36.48 14.39
C ILE A 204 -32.58 -35.97 15.83
N LEU A 205 -32.55 -34.65 16.06
CA LEU A 205 -32.77 -34.06 17.39
C LEU A 205 -34.24 -34.02 17.82
N ILE A 206 -35.18 -34.04 16.87
CA ILE A 206 -36.63 -34.06 17.15
C ILE A 206 -37.15 -35.50 17.33
N PHE A 207 -36.46 -36.50 16.76
CA PHE A 207 -36.86 -37.91 16.77
C PHE A 207 -35.91 -38.78 17.61
N ASP A 208 -35.52 -38.31 18.80
CA ASP A 208 -34.91 -39.13 19.84
C ASP A 208 -36.00 -39.52 20.87
N PRO A 209 -36.55 -40.74 20.81
CA PRO A 209 -37.58 -41.22 21.73
C PRO A 209 -37.04 -41.68 23.09
N SER A 210 -35.81 -41.32 23.47
CA SER A 210 -35.17 -41.73 24.73
C SER A 210 -34.85 -40.60 25.72
N ARG A 211 -35.55 -39.45 25.63
CA ARG A 211 -35.63 -38.46 26.72
C ARG A 211 -37.04 -38.28 27.24
#